data_AF-A0A9X8MXV8-F1
#
_entry.id   AF-A0A9X8MXV8-F1
#
_cell.length_a   1.000
_cell.length_b   1.000
_cell.length_c   1.000
_cell.angle_alpha   90.00
_cell.angle_beta   90.00
_cell.angle_gamma   90.00
#
_symmetry.space_group_name_H-M   'P 1'
#
loop_
_entity.id
_entity.type
_entity.pdbx_description
1 polymer ?
#
loop_
_entity_poly.entity_id
_entity_poly.type
_entity_poly.pdbx_seq_one_letter_code
_entity_poly.pdbx_strand_id
1 'polypeptide(L)'
;MTFGKKMRPKLSGWAQKVVSDKKLRKAKAIAGTRLLALTLATQTDASGCLGSGGRGIALNALAAWVPVGTGELQQLVDELAAADWLTRAALTDAHLTGQLTERVLPLTRPLRAGSPHPSE
;
A
#
# COMPACT_ATOMS: atom_id res chain seq x y z
N MET A 1 -7.19 29.08 -21.38
CA MET A 1 -7.04 28.68 -19.95
C MET A 1 -5.71 27.97 -19.79
N THR A 2 -4.65 28.73 -19.52
CA THR A 2 -3.29 28.19 -19.38
C THR A 2 -3.13 27.71 -17.93
N PHE A 3 -2.98 26.40 -17.74
CA PHE A 3 -2.57 25.81 -16.47
C PHE A 3 -1.19 26.38 -16.09
N GLY A 4 -1.22 27.47 -15.33
CA GLY A 4 -0.04 28.22 -14.93
C GLY A 4 0.86 27.36 -14.04
N LYS A 5 2.17 27.49 -14.28
CA LYS A 5 3.24 27.28 -13.32
C LYS A 5 3.38 25.84 -12.82
N LYS A 6 4.13 25.02 -13.58
CA LYS A 6 4.74 23.73 -13.22
C LYS A 6 4.39 23.29 -11.78
N MET A 7 3.19 22.76 -11.60
CA MET A 7 2.79 22.15 -10.35
C MET A 7 3.71 20.94 -10.25
N ARG A 8 4.74 21.01 -9.41
CA ARG A 8 5.52 19.84 -9.03
C ARG A 8 4.73 19.28 -7.85
N PRO A 9 3.77 18.35 -8.04
CA PRO A 9 3.14 17.71 -6.90
C PRO A 9 4.26 17.08 -6.08
N LYS A 10 4.59 17.73 -4.96
CA LYS A 10 5.58 17.19 -4.03
C LYS A 10 4.83 16.13 -3.26
N LEU A 11 5.24 14.87 -3.47
CA LEU A 11 4.91 13.81 -2.53
C LEU A 11 5.18 14.30 -1.13
N SER A 12 4.26 14.02 -0.20
CA SER A 12 4.50 14.33 1.20
C SER A 12 5.82 13.66 1.63
N GLY A 13 6.53 14.26 2.59
CA GLY A 13 7.81 13.70 3.06
C GLY A 13 7.69 12.25 3.54
N TRP A 14 6.51 11.86 4.02
CA TRP A 14 6.16 10.48 4.37
C TRP A 14 6.02 9.57 3.14
N ALA A 15 5.21 9.98 2.15
CA ALA A 15 5.02 9.18 0.94
C ALA A 15 6.33 9.03 0.14
N GLN A 16 7.20 10.04 0.18
CA GLN A 16 8.52 9.95 -0.42
C GLN A 16 9.41 8.91 0.28
N LYS A 17 9.30 8.75 1.61
CA LYS A 17 10.03 7.69 2.34
C LYS A 17 9.58 6.29 1.93
N VAL A 18 8.27 6.09 1.76
CA VAL A 18 7.69 4.81 1.29
C VAL A 18 8.26 4.42 -0.08
N VAL A 19 8.11 5.29 -1.08
CA VAL A 19 8.54 4.97 -2.46
C VAL A 19 10.06 4.91 -2.62
N SER A 20 10.82 5.49 -1.67
CA SER A 20 12.29 5.48 -1.63
C SER A 20 12.86 4.39 -0.71
N ASP A 21 12.02 3.46 -0.24
CA ASP A 21 12.44 2.38 0.64
C ASP A 21 13.67 1.64 0.07
N LYS A 22 14.61 1.29 0.95
CA LYS A 22 15.90 0.73 0.55
C LYS A 22 15.73 -0.59 -0.21
N LYS A 23 14.78 -1.44 0.19
CA LYS A 23 14.56 -2.74 -0.47
C LYS A 23 13.90 -2.56 -1.83
N LEU A 24 12.90 -1.67 -1.94
CA LEU A 24 12.29 -1.32 -3.23
C LEU A 24 13.30 -0.73 -4.21
N ARG A 25 14.20 0.16 -3.75
CA ARG A 25 15.27 0.71 -4.60
C ARG A 25 16.26 -0.35 -5.05
N LYS A 26 16.70 -1.24 -4.15
CA LYS A 26 17.60 -2.34 -4.48
C LYS A 26 17.00 -3.33 -5.46
N ALA A 27 15.71 -3.64 -5.30
CA ALA A 27 14.96 -4.52 -6.20
C ALA A 27 14.65 -3.86 -7.56
N LYS A 28 15.00 -2.59 -7.77
CA LYS A 28 14.61 -1.79 -8.94
C LYS A 28 13.09 -1.82 -9.18
N ALA A 29 12.32 -1.84 -8.10
CA ALA A 29 10.86 -1.91 -8.13
C ALA A 29 10.28 -0.88 -9.10
N ILE A 30 9.39 -1.32 -9.98
CA ILE A 30 8.79 -0.46 -11.00
C ILE A 30 7.79 0.51 -10.37
N ALA A 31 7.28 1.45 -11.17
CA ALA A 31 6.33 2.44 -10.70
C ALA A 31 5.08 1.81 -10.07
N GLY A 32 4.55 0.73 -10.67
CA GLY A 32 3.42 -0.03 -10.14
C GLY A 32 3.67 -0.59 -8.75
N THR A 33 4.81 -1.25 -8.53
CA THR A 33 5.21 -1.83 -7.24
C THR A 33 5.35 -0.76 -6.16
N ARG A 34 5.94 0.40 -6.51
CA ARG A 34 6.08 1.53 -5.57
C ARG A 34 4.75 2.19 -5.24
N LEU A 35 3.84 2.28 -6.22
CA LEU A 35 2.50 2.79 -6.01
C LEU A 35 1.69 1.83 -5.12
N LEU A 36 1.77 0.52 -5.38
CA LEU A 36 1.16 -0.49 -4.54
C LEU A 36 1.67 -0.39 -3.09
N ALA A 37 2.99 -0.32 -2.88
CA ALA A 37 3.59 -0.13 -1.55
C ALA A 37 3.01 1.09 -0.81
N LEU A 38 2.87 2.23 -1.52
CA LEU A 38 2.29 3.44 -0.96
C LEU A 38 0.82 3.27 -0.57
N THR A 39 0.03 2.64 -1.43
CA THR A 39 -1.39 2.33 -1.19
C THR A 39 -1.58 1.38 -0.01
N LEU A 40 -0.73 0.34 0.10
CA LEU A 40 -0.80 -0.58 1.24
C LEU A 40 -0.43 0.14 2.56
N ALA A 41 0.57 1.02 2.53
CA ALA A 41 0.99 1.79 3.70
C ALA A 41 -0.08 2.78 4.21
N THR A 42 -1.05 3.17 3.38
CA THR A 42 -2.25 3.92 3.82
C THR A 42 -3.38 3.01 4.26
N GLN A 43 -3.47 1.79 3.71
CA GLN A 43 -4.54 0.83 3.96
C GLN A 43 -4.12 -0.27 4.95
N THR A 44 -3.39 0.12 5.99
CA THR A 44 -2.91 -0.79 7.03
C THR A 44 -3.44 -0.35 8.39
N ASP A 45 -3.87 -1.31 9.21
CA ASP A 45 -4.28 -1.03 10.59
C ASP A 45 -3.08 -0.88 11.56
N ALA A 46 -3.36 -0.60 12.83
CA ALA A 46 -2.32 -0.39 13.84
C ALA A 46 -1.43 -1.64 14.11
N SER A 47 -1.91 -2.84 13.77
CA SER A 47 -1.15 -4.09 13.91
C SER A 47 -0.31 -4.43 12.67
N GLY A 48 -0.40 -3.62 11.61
CA GLY A 48 0.27 -3.90 10.35
C GLY A 48 -0.53 -4.72 9.37
N CYS A 49 -1.76 -5.13 9.71
CA CYS A 49 -2.58 -5.95 8.83
C CYS A 49 -3.25 -5.10 7.75
N LEU A 50 -3.35 -5.66 6.54
CA LEU A 50 -3.99 -4.98 5.42
C LEU A 50 -5.51 -4.87 5.64
N GLY A 51 -6.04 -3.69 5.34
CA GLY A 51 -7.45 -3.38 5.55
C GLY A 51 -7.81 -3.10 7.01
N SER A 52 -9.05 -2.67 7.22
CA SER A 52 -9.58 -2.42 8.57
C SER A 52 -9.70 -3.72 9.35
N GLY A 53 -9.00 -3.82 10.49
CA GLY A 53 -9.00 -5.01 11.36
C GLY A 53 -8.50 -6.27 10.66
N GLY A 54 -7.55 -6.12 9.72
CA GLY A 54 -6.96 -7.23 8.97
C GLY A 54 -7.88 -7.96 7.98
N ARG A 55 -9.04 -7.37 7.62
CA ARG A 55 -9.98 -7.99 6.65
C ARG A 55 -9.45 -8.03 5.20
N GLY A 56 -8.29 -7.45 4.93
CA GLY A 56 -7.76 -7.30 3.58
C GLY A 56 -8.36 -6.12 2.83
N ILE A 57 -7.86 -5.91 1.61
CA ILE A 57 -8.25 -4.81 0.72
C ILE A 57 -8.95 -5.43 -0.49
N ALA A 58 -10.17 -4.97 -0.80
CA ALA A 58 -10.92 -5.45 -1.95
C ALA A 58 -10.19 -5.11 -3.27
N LEU A 59 -10.14 -6.07 -4.20
CA LEU A 59 -9.43 -5.88 -5.48
C LEU A 59 -10.00 -4.73 -6.31
N ASN A 60 -11.32 -4.55 -6.30
CA ASN A 60 -11.96 -3.43 -7.02
C ASN A 60 -11.50 -2.06 -6.48
N ALA A 61 -11.33 -1.94 -5.16
CA ALA A 61 -10.80 -0.72 -4.57
C ALA A 61 -9.32 -0.54 -4.93
N LEU A 62 -8.55 -1.62 -4.90
CA LEU A 62 -7.13 -1.60 -5.24
C LEU A 62 -6.90 -1.22 -6.71
N ALA A 63 -7.70 -1.74 -7.64
CA ALA A 63 -7.66 -1.43 -9.06
C ALA A 63 -8.01 0.04 -9.36
N ALA A 64 -8.86 0.65 -8.53
CA ALA A 64 -9.17 2.08 -8.64
C ALA A 64 -7.98 2.98 -8.24
N TRP A 65 -7.07 2.49 -7.39
CA TRP A 65 -5.89 3.24 -6.91
C TRP A 65 -4.60 2.89 -7.65
N VAL A 66 -4.47 1.64 -8.07
CA VAL A 66 -3.32 1.09 -8.78
C VAL A 66 -3.85 0.54 -10.10
N PRO A 67 -3.80 1.32 -11.20
CA PRO A 67 -4.41 0.96 -12.48
C PRO A 67 -3.57 -0.10 -13.21
N VAL A 68 -3.63 -1.35 -12.71
CA VAL A 68 -2.96 -2.53 -13.25
C VAL A 68 -3.97 -3.68 -13.39
N GLY A 69 -3.71 -4.60 -14.31
CA GLY A 69 -4.54 -5.79 -14.45
C GLY A 69 -4.37 -6.77 -13.28
N THR A 70 -5.32 -7.68 -13.06
CA THR A 70 -5.24 -8.68 -11.97
C THR A 70 -4.01 -9.59 -12.08
N GLY A 71 -3.62 -9.97 -13.30
CA GLY A 71 -2.41 -10.76 -13.54
C GLY A 71 -1.12 -10.00 -13.19
N GLU A 72 -1.09 -8.69 -13.46
CA GLU A 72 0.03 -7.83 -13.07
C GLU A 72 0.04 -7.58 -11.56
N LEU A 73 -1.13 -7.49 -10.93
CA LEU A 73 -1.24 -7.27 -9.50
C LEU A 73 -0.57 -8.39 -8.69
N GLN A 74 -0.74 -9.65 -9.08
CA GLN A 74 -0.05 -10.77 -8.42
C GLN A 74 1.46 -10.58 -8.48
N GLN A 75 2.01 -10.22 -9.64
CA GLN A 75 3.43 -9.95 -9.80
C GLN A 75 3.91 -8.83 -8.88
N LEU A 76 3.15 -7.73 -8.76
CA LEU A 76 3.51 -6.63 -7.85
C LEU A 76 3.50 -7.07 -6.38
N VAL A 77 2.55 -7.92 -5.98
CA VAL A 77 2.48 -8.47 -4.62
C VAL A 77 3.69 -9.36 -4.34
N ASP A 78 4.07 -10.20 -5.29
CA ASP A 78 5.25 -11.08 -5.16
C ASP A 78 6.55 -10.29 -5.08
N GLU A 79 6.68 -9.22 -5.87
CA GLU A 79 7.81 -8.29 -5.78
C GLU A 79 7.90 -7.62 -4.40
N LEU A 80 6.77 -7.24 -3.81
CA LEU A 80 6.72 -6.69 -2.45
C LEU A 80 7.08 -7.74 -1.38
N ALA A 81 6.59 -8.97 -1.52
CA ALA A 81 6.97 -10.06 -0.63
C ALA A 81 8.49 -10.32 -0.70
N ALA A 82 9.06 -10.42 -1.90
CA ALA A 82 10.50 -10.58 -2.12
C ALA A 82 11.32 -9.38 -1.60
N ALA A 83 10.75 -8.18 -1.65
CA ALA A 83 11.35 -6.96 -1.09
C ALA A 83 11.18 -6.83 0.43
N ASP A 84 10.68 -7.85 1.13
CA ASP A 84 10.48 -7.85 2.58
C ASP A 84 9.58 -6.67 3.01
N TRP A 85 8.52 -6.46 2.23
CA TRP A 85 7.44 -5.51 2.52
C TRP A 85 6.19 -6.21 3.06
N LEU A 86 5.89 -7.39 2.54
CA LEU A 86 4.71 -8.18 2.93
C LEU A 86 5.11 -9.52 3.52
N THR A 87 4.38 -9.93 4.53
CA THR A 87 4.36 -11.30 5.05
C THR A 87 2.95 -11.84 5.04
N ARG A 88 2.80 -13.15 4.85
CA ARG A 88 1.50 -13.85 4.79
C ARG A 88 0.56 -13.24 3.73
N ALA A 89 1.13 -12.72 2.64
CA ALA A 89 0.34 -12.13 1.56
C ALA A 89 -0.43 -13.22 0.84
N ALA A 90 -1.73 -13.00 0.63
CA ALA A 90 -2.55 -13.84 -0.22
C ALA A 90 -3.45 -12.96 -1.06
N LEU A 91 -3.33 -13.11 -2.39
CA LEU A 91 -4.25 -12.54 -3.34
C LEU A 91 -5.32 -13.60 -3.65
N THR A 92 -6.57 -13.24 -3.40
CA THR A 92 -7.74 -14.04 -3.76
C THR A 92 -8.50 -13.33 -4.87
N ASP A 93 -9.54 -13.97 -5.42
CA ASP A 93 -10.38 -13.36 -6.45
C ASP A 93 -11.06 -12.05 -6.01
N ALA A 94 -11.18 -11.82 -4.70
CA ALA A 94 -11.90 -10.67 -4.15
C ALA A 94 -11.04 -9.72 -3.31
N HIS A 95 -10.00 -10.23 -2.64
CA HIS A 95 -9.21 -9.46 -1.66
C HIS A 95 -7.71 -9.75 -1.74
N LEU A 96 -6.91 -8.72 -1.48
CA LEU A 96 -5.53 -8.83 -1.06
C LEU A 96 -5.48 -8.81 0.48
N THR A 97 -5.01 -9.90 1.08
CA THR A 97 -4.76 -10.03 2.51
C THR A 97 -3.26 -10.11 2.78
N GLY A 98 -2.87 -9.85 4.02
CA GLY A 98 -1.48 -9.94 4.45
C GLY A 98 -1.16 -8.94 5.55
N GLN A 99 0.11 -8.89 5.91
CA GLN A 99 0.63 -7.98 6.92
C GLN A 99 1.90 -7.31 6.38
N LEU A 100 2.06 -6.04 6.69
CA LEU A 100 3.33 -5.36 6.52
C LEU A 100 4.37 -5.92 7.49
N THR A 101 5.60 -6.10 7.02
CA THR A 101 6.70 -6.55 7.88
C THR A 101 7.06 -5.46 8.90
N GLU A 102 7.59 -5.87 10.07
CA GLU A 102 7.99 -4.94 11.15
C GLU A 102 8.90 -3.81 10.67
N ARG A 103 9.74 -4.12 9.68
CA ARG A 103 10.67 -3.18 9.04
C ARG A 103 9.96 -1.97 8.41
N VAL A 104 8.79 -2.19 7.81
CA VAL A 104 8.05 -1.15 7.06
C VAL A 104 6.87 -0.58 7.84
N LEU A 105 6.52 -1.13 9.01
CA LEU A 105 5.51 -0.56 9.91
C LEU A 105 5.75 0.91 10.26
N PRO A 106 6.99 1.37 10.54
CA PRO A 106 7.26 2.80 10.80
C PRO A 106 6.99 3.71 9.60
N LEU A 107 6.83 3.14 8.41
CA LEU A 107 6.48 3.85 7.18
C LEU A 107 4.98 3.92 6.94
N THR A 108 4.15 3.37 7.83
CA THR A 108 2.69 3.42 7.68
C THR A 108 2.10 4.71 8.23
N ARG A 109 0.91 5.04 7.72
CA ARG A 109 -0.03 5.93 8.40
C ARG A 109 -1.19 5.05 8.84
N PRO A 110 -1.18 4.51 10.07
CA PRO A 110 -2.21 3.57 10.49
C PRO A 110 -3.60 4.17 10.29
N LEU A 111 -4.49 3.40 9.66
CA LEU A 111 -5.91 3.74 9.64
C LEU A 111 -6.36 3.83 11.09
N ARG A 112 -6.87 5.00 11.50
CA ARG A 112 -7.56 5.10 12.78
C ARG A 112 -8.71 4.10 12.72
N ALA A 113 -8.70 3.11 13.61
CA ALA A 113 -9.87 2.28 13.80
C ALA A 113 -11.04 3.23 14.07
N GLY A 114 -12.08 3.15 13.23
CA GLY A 114 -13.30 3.93 13.45
C GLY A 114 -13.72 3.73 14.90
N SER A 115 -13.88 4.83 15.62
CA SER A 115 -14.27 4.82 17.03
C SER A 115 -15.43 3.83 17.22
N PRO A 116 -15.42 2.96 18.25
CA PRO A 116 -16.62 2.21 18.57
C PRO A 116 -17.71 3.23 18.89
N HIS A 117 -18.79 3.20 18.12
CA HIS A 117 -19.99 3.97 18.42
C HIS A 117 -20.50 3.45 19.77
N PRO A 118 -20.60 4.27 20.83
CA PRO A 118 -21.32 3.83 22.02
C PRO A 118 -22.80 3.75 21.62
N SER A 119 -23.39 2.58 21.80
CA SER A 119 -24.84 2.43 21.86
C SER A 119 -25.26 2.79 23.29
N GLU A 120 -25.97 3.90 23.43
CA GLU A 120 -26.85 4.16 24.57
C GLU A 120 -28.27 3.66 24.23
#